data_AF-A0A1Q7UKG5-F1
#
_entry.id   AF-A0A1Q7UKG5-F1
#
_cell.length_a   1.000
_cell.length_b   1.000
_cell.length_c   1.000
_cell.angle_alpha   90.00
_cell.angle_beta   90.00
_cell.angle_gamma   90.00
#
_symmetry.space_group_name_H-M   'P 1'
#
loop_
_entity.id
_entity.type
_entity.pdbx_description
1 polymer ?
#
loop_
_entity_poly.entity_id
_entity_poly.type
_entity_poly.pdbx_seq_one_letter_code
_entity_poly.pdbx_strand_id
1 'polypeptide(L)'
;MLAVGAVAETNRRSPFSNTGAHIGLAAPGSNVLSTLPTHPSSFRPDTRYASWSGTSMATPHVAAAAALVAAQHPDWTPADTKEHLRARASKVADMGGKSFTEEFGAGLLDIAALLASD
;
A
#
# COMPACT_ATOMS: atom_id res chain seq x y z
N MET A 1 13.84 -0.22 2.93
CA MET A 1 12.56 -0.72 3.45
C MET A 1 11.55 0.41 3.54
N LEU A 2 10.29 0.13 3.18
CA LEU A 2 9.14 1.00 3.35
C LEU A 2 8.01 0.17 3.99
N ALA A 3 7.61 0.48 5.22
CA ALA A 3 6.52 -0.24 5.89
C ALA A 3 5.17 0.27 5.40
N VAL A 4 4.23 -0.66 5.15
CA VAL A 4 2.94 -0.37 4.54
C VAL A 4 1.80 -0.71 5.51
N GLY A 5 1.01 0.31 5.85
CA GLY A 5 -0.24 0.15 6.60
C GLY A 5 -1.37 -0.33 5.70
N ALA A 6 -2.39 -0.96 6.28
CA ALA A 6 -3.59 -1.39 5.57
C ALA A 6 -4.77 -0.45 5.84
N VAL A 7 -5.48 -0.09 4.77
CA VAL A 7 -6.80 0.56 4.84
C VAL A 7 -7.91 -0.32 4.28
N ALA A 8 -9.13 -0.08 4.76
CA ALA A 8 -10.34 -0.60 4.16
C ALA A 8 -10.79 0.25 2.96
N GLU A 9 -11.80 -0.24 2.24
CA GLU A 9 -12.45 0.45 1.11
C GLU A 9 -13.03 1.83 1.47
N THR A 10 -13.23 2.09 2.77
CA THR A 10 -13.65 3.39 3.31
C THR A 10 -12.50 4.37 3.52
N ASN A 11 -11.27 4.03 3.10
CA ASN A 11 -10.03 4.77 3.35
C ASN A 11 -9.68 4.93 4.84
N ARG A 12 -10.32 4.16 5.71
CA ARG A 12 -9.99 4.11 7.15
C ARG A 12 -8.96 3.03 7.42
N ARG A 13 -8.10 3.23 8.43
CA ARG A 13 -7.13 2.21 8.86
C ARG A 13 -7.87 0.92 9.20
N SER A 14 -7.42 -0.20 8.63
CA SER A 14 -7.97 -1.50 8.98
C SER A 14 -7.65 -1.81 10.45
N PRO A 15 -8.60 -2.32 11.26
CA PRO A 15 -8.38 -2.50 12.71
C PRO A 15 -7.13 -3.34 13.06
N PHE A 16 -6.80 -4.32 12.21
CA PHE A 16 -5.64 -5.21 12.36
C PHE A 16 -4.29 -4.57 11.97
N SER A 17 -4.28 -3.42 11.30
CA SER A 17 -3.04 -2.80 10.83
C SER A 17 -2.25 -2.22 12.00
N ASN A 18 -1.00 -2.60 12.19
CA ASN A 18 -0.15 -1.96 13.19
C ASN A 18 0.01 -0.46 12.94
N THR A 19 0.33 0.26 14.02
CA THR A 19 0.60 1.70 14.02
C THR A 19 2.01 1.97 14.54
N GLY A 20 2.54 3.15 14.23
CA GLY A 20 3.76 3.68 14.82
C GLY A 20 4.55 4.55 13.84
N ALA A 21 5.57 5.24 14.36
CA ALA A 21 6.43 6.13 13.57
C ALA A 21 7.15 5.44 12.38
N HIS A 22 7.22 4.11 12.37
CA HIS A 22 7.85 3.33 11.30
C HIS A 22 6.97 3.15 10.06
N ILE A 23 5.66 3.43 10.13
CA ILE A 23 4.73 3.32 8.99
C ILE A 23 5.08 4.37 7.94
N GLY A 24 5.36 3.93 6.72
CA GLY A 24 5.79 4.79 5.63
C GLY A 24 4.63 5.44 4.89
N LEU A 25 3.67 4.63 4.47
CA LEU A 25 2.39 5.02 3.87
C LEU A 25 1.38 3.86 3.99
N ALA A 26 0.12 4.09 3.65
CA ALA A 26 -0.94 3.08 3.69
C ALA A 26 -1.47 2.74 2.29
N ALA A 27 -1.99 1.52 2.12
CA ALA A 27 -2.58 1.06 0.87
C ALA A 27 -3.77 0.11 1.12
N PRO A 28 -4.61 -0.20 0.11
CA PRO A 28 -5.75 -1.10 0.26
C PRO A 28 -5.33 -2.47 0.78
N GLY A 29 -5.85 -2.87 1.95
CA GLY A 29 -5.47 -4.11 2.62
C GLY A 29 -6.63 -4.86 3.26
N SER A 30 -7.86 -4.35 3.23
CA SER A 30 -9.07 -5.13 3.60
C SER A 30 -9.78 -5.62 2.36
N ASN A 31 -10.31 -6.85 2.43
CA ASN A 31 -11.17 -7.44 1.41
C ASN A 31 -10.58 -7.40 -0.02
N VAL A 32 -9.25 -7.52 -0.13
CA VAL A 32 -8.54 -7.45 -1.41
C VAL A 32 -8.72 -8.77 -2.16
N LEU A 33 -9.44 -8.71 -3.28
CA LEU A 33 -9.59 -9.83 -4.20
C LEU A 33 -8.27 -10.08 -4.92
N SER A 34 -7.77 -11.31 -4.86
CA SER A 34 -6.57 -11.71 -5.58
C SER A 34 -6.62 -13.18 -6.02
N THR A 35 -5.65 -13.57 -6.82
CA THR A 35 -5.54 -14.93 -7.37
C THR A 35 -5.05 -15.93 -6.32
N LEU A 36 -5.58 -17.14 -6.40
CA LEU A 36 -5.12 -18.33 -5.69
C LEU A 36 -4.68 -19.41 -6.69
N PRO A 37 -3.92 -20.42 -6.25
CA PRO A 37 -3.63 -21.60 -7.07
C PRO A 37 -4.90 -22.21 -7.67
N THR A 38 -4.75 -22.86 -8.83
CA THR A 38 -5.87 -23.50 -9.55
C THR A 38 -6.23 -24.88 -8.99
N HIS A 39 -5.45 -25.39 -8.05
CA HIS A 39 -5.64 -26.67 -7.38
C HIS A 39 -5.58 -26.49 -5.86
N PRO A 40 -6.34 -27.27 -5.09
CA PRO A 40 -6.34 -27.17 -3.63
C PRO A 40 -5.02 -27.69 -3.05
N SER A 41 -4.72 -27.30 -1.82
CA SER A 41 -3.60 -27.81 -1.01
C SER A 41 -4.08 -28.15 0.40
N SER A 42 -3.29 -28.93 1.15
CA SER A 42 -3.60 -29.27 2.55
C SER A 42 -3.74 -28.05 3.47
N PHE A 43 -3.19 -26.89 3.08
CA PHE A 43 -3.27 -25.65 3.85
C PHE A 43 -4.35 -24.68 3.34
N ARG A 44 -4.85 -24.89 2.11
CA ARG A 44 -5.79 -24.00 1.42
C ARG A 44 -6.71 -24.80 0.49
N PRO A 45 -7.98 -25.03 0.85
CA PRO A 45 -8.93 -25.71 -0.02
C PRO A 45 -9.47 -24.79 -1.13
N ASP A 46 -9.47 -23.47 -0.92
CA ASP A 46 -9.94 -22.49 -1.90
C ASP A 46 -9.00 -22.39 -3.11
N THR A 47 -9.58 -22.11 -4.29
CA THR A 47 -8.82 -22.01 -5.56
C THR A 47 -9.29 -20.82 -6.39
N ARG A 48 -8.57 -20.49 -7.47
CA ARG A 48 -8.86 -19.40 -8.42
C ARG A 48 -8.71 -18.01 -7.80
N TYR A 49 -9.66 -17.57 -6.99
CA TYR A 49 -9.68 -16.23 -6.42
C TYR A 49 -10.28 -16.25 -5.01
N ALA A 50 -9.76 -15.38 -4.14
CA ALA A 50 -10.36 -15.10 -2.85
C ALA A 50 -10.06 -13.66 -2.43
N SER A 51 -10.92 -13.11 -1.57
CA SER A 51 -10.69 -11.83 -0.92
C SER A 51 -10.08 -12.03 0.45
N TRP A 52 -8.88 -11.49 0.68
CA TRP A 52 -8.20 -11.56 1.97
C TRP A 52 -7.93 -10.17 2.53
N SER A 53 -7.71 -10.13 3.85
CA SER A 53 -7.38 -8.91 4.58
C SER A 53 -6.03 -9.07 5.28
N GLY A 54 -5.18 -8.06 5.16
CA GLY A 54 -3.87 -8.02 5.79
C GLY A 54 -2.97 -6.91 5.24
N THR A 55 -1.97 -6.49 6.02
CA THR A 55 -0.89 -5.64 5.50
C THR A 55 -0.08 -6.34 4.41
N SER A 56 -0.07 -7.67 4.40
CA SER A 56 0.43 -8.49 3.28
C SER A 56 -0.33 -8.26 1.97
N MET A 57 -1.59 -7.82 2.02
CA MET A 57 -2.38 -7.45 0.83
C MET A 57 -2.19 -5.98 0.46
N ALA A 58 -1.90 -5.10 1.42
CA ALA A 58 -1.53 -3.70 1.16
C ALA A 58 -0.14 -3.58 0.50
N THR A 59 0.83 -4.36 0.97
CA THR A 59 2.23 -4.35 0.49
C THR A 59 2.38 -4.50 -1.03
N PRO A 60 1.73 -5.48 -1.72
CA PRO A 60 1.89 -5.64 -3.16
C PRO A 60 1.39 -4.44 -3.98
N HIS A 61 0.42 -3.66 -3.49
CA HIS A 61 0.00 -2.42 -4.16
C HIS A 61 1.15 -1.40 -4.18
N VAL A 62 1.85 -1.23 -3.06
CA VAL A 62 3.00 -0.30 -2.96
C VAL A 62 4.21 -0.84 -3.72
N ALA A 63 4.42 -2.17 -3.73
CA ALA A 63 5.48 -2.78 -4.53
C ALA A 63 5.27 -2.57 -6.03
N ALA A 64 4.03 -2.72 -6.52
CA ALA A 64 3.68 -2.42 -7.90
C ALA A 64 3.86 -0.93 -8.23
N ALA A 65 3.46 -0.03 -7.34
CA ALA A 65 3.69 1.40 -7.51
C ALA A 65 5.19 1.75 -7.58
N ALA A 66 6.02 1.13 -6.71
CA ALA A 66 7.46 1.29 -6.76
C ALA A 66 8.05 0.81 -8.09
N ALA A 67 7.55 -0.30 -8.65
CA ALA A 67 7.96 -0.80 -9.96
C ALA A 67 7.60 0.18 -11.10
N LEU A 68 6.41 0.80 -11.05
CA LEU A 68 6.02 1.83 -12.02
C LEU A 68 6.92 3.06 -11.94
N VAL A 69 7.26 3.52 -10.74
CA VAL A 69 8.20 4.63 -10.53
C VAL A 69 9.59 4.27 -11.05
N ALA A 70 10.11 3.08 -10.72
CA ALA A 70 11.41 2.61 -11.20
C ALA A 70 11.46 2.46 -12.72
N ALA A 71 10.33 2.11 -13.37
CA ALA A 71 10.25 2.05 -14.83
C ALA A 71 10.32 3.43 -15.49
N GLN A 72 9.76 4.47 -14.86
CA GLN A 72 9.84 5.85 -15.36
C GLN A 72 11.17 6.54 -15.02
N HIS A 73 11.79 6.14 -13.91
CA HIS A 73 13.04 6.71 -13.41
C HIS A 73 14.08 5.60 -13.19
N PRO A 74 14.65 5.04 -14.27
CA PRO A 74 15.55 3.89 -14.17
C PRO A 74 16.91 4.22 -13.50
N ASP A 75 17.22 5.50 -13.36
CA ASP A 75 18.41 6.04 -12.70
C ASP A 75 18.21 6.34 -11.20
N TRP A 76 16.96 6.30 -10.71
CA TRP A 76 16.66 6.55 -9.31
C TRP A 76 17.11 5.43 -8.40
N THR A 77 17.62 5.82 -7.23
CA THR A 77 17.95 4.86 -6.18
C THR A 77 16.67 4.38 -5.47
N PRO A 78 16.73 3.25 -4.73
CA PRO A 78 15.61 2.83 -3.89
C PRO A 78 15.18 3.87 -2.85
N ALA A 79 16.10 4.77 -2.44
CA ALA A 79 15.79 5.87 -1.52
C ALA A 79 14.95 6.95 -2.21
N ASP A 80 15.29 7.30 -3.45
CA ASP A 80 14.54 8.28 -4.26
C ASP A 80 13.12 7.76 -4.54
N THR A 81 12.98 6.51 -4.98
CA THR A 81 11.68 5.86 -5.18
C THR A 81 10.85 5.88 -3.89
N LYS A 82 11.47 5.56 -2.75
CA LYS A 82 10.79 5.55 -1.45
C LYS A 82 10.29 6.94 -1.07
N GLU A 83 11.10 7.98 -1.28
CA GLU A 83 10.71 9.34 -0.91
C GLU A 83 9.63 9.87 -1.84
N HIS A 84 9.71 9.59 -3.15
CA HIS A 84 8.65 9.93 -4.11
C HIS A 84 7.32 9.28 -3.74
N LEU A 85 7.33 7.99 -3.37
CA LEU A 85 6.15 7.28 -2.88
C LEU A 85 5.48 7.96 -1.68
N ARG A 86 6.28 8.47 -0.74
CA ARG A 86 5.77 9.15 0.46
C ARG A 86 5.28 10.55 0.14
N ALA A 87 6.04 11.30 -0.66
CA ALA A 87 5.73 12.68 -1.03
C ALA A 87 4.43 12.80 -1.82
N ARG A 88 4.11 11.79 -2.65
CA ARG A 88 2.91 11.77 -3.50
C ARG A 88 1.72 11.03 -2.86
N ALA A 89 1.83 10.57 -1.62
CA ALA A 89 0.71 9.92 -0.94
C ALA A 89 -0.41 10.94 -0.63
N SER A 90 -1.64 10.55 -0.93
CA SER A 90 -2.84 11.36 -0.69
C SER A 90 -3.24 11.37 0.78
N LYS A 91 -3.71 12.52 1.27
CA LYS A 91 -4.20 12.65 2.66
C LYS A 91 -5.59 12.04 2.78
N VAL A 92 -5.83 11.30 3.84
CA VAL A 92 -7.18 10.80 4.20
C VAL A 92 -7.79 11.63 5.32
N ALA A 93 -9.11 11.61 5.45
CA ALA A 93 -9.85 12.42 6.42
C ALA A 93 -9.36 12.20 7.87
N ASP A 94 -9.11 10.94 8.24
CA ASP A 94 -8.65 10.55 9.58
C ASP A 94 -7.24 11.09 9.91
N MET A 95 -6.48 11.60 8.92
CA MET A 95 -5.21 12.29 9.18
C MET A 95 -5.38 13.72 9.71
N GLY A 96 -6.59 14.30 9.65
CA GLY A 96 -6.87 15.65 10.16
C GLY A 96 -5.99 16.73 9.52
N GLY A 97 -5.66 16.59 8.23
CA GLY A 97 -4.81 17.53 7.50
C GLY A 97 -3.30 17.43 7.78
N LYS A 98 -2.87 16.51 8.66
CA LYS A 98 -1.44 16.33 8.98
C LYS A 98 -0.70 15.71 7.80
N SER A 99 0.56 16.09 7.62
CA SER A 99 1.44 15.50 6.60
C SER A 99 1.86 14.07 6.95
N PHE A 100 1.86 13.71 8.23
CA PHE A 100 2.19 12.39 8.74
C PHE A 100 1.30 12.00 9.92
N THR A 101 0.98 10.71 10.03
CA THR A 101 0.39 10.10 11.23
C THR A 101 0.96 8.70 11.45
N GLU A 102 0.95 8.21 12.69
CA GLU A 102 1.41 6.85 13.00
C GLU A 102 0.49 5.75 12.43
N GLU A 103 -0.72 6.12 11.99
CA GLU A 103 -1.71 5.21 11.41
C GLU A 103 -1.56 5.08 9.89
N PHE A 104 -1.26 6.18 9.20
CA PHE A 104 -1.24 6.25 7.74
C PHE A 104 0.13 6.55 7.16
N GLY A 105 1.15 6.76 7.98
CA GLY A 105 2.43 7.27 7.53
C GLY A 105 2.25 8.60 6.79
N ALA A 106 2.80 8.71 5.59
CA ALA A 106 2.64 9.87 4.73
C ALA A 106 1.23 10.01 4.11
N GLY A 107 0.39 8.98 4.16
CA GLY A 107 -0.96 8.99 3.58
C GLY A 107 -1.30 7.71 2.81
N LEU A 108 -2.36 7.77 2.03
CA LEU A 108 -2.80 6.70 1.14
C LEU A 108 -2.01 6.72 -0.17
N LEU A 109 -1.60 5.54 -0.65
CA LEU A 109 -1.00 5.37 -1.98
C LEU A 109 -1.89 6.01 -3.07
N ASP A 110 -1.30 6.86 -3.91
CA ASP A 110 -1.98 7.54 -5.00
C ASP A 110 -1.22 7.37 -6.31
N ILE A 111 -1.69 6.46 -7.16
CA ILE A 111 -1.02 6.17 -8.44
C ILE A 111 -1.08 7.36 -9.39
N ALA A 112 -2.18 8.12 -9.40
CA ALA A 112 -2.29 9.26 -10.32
C ALA A 112 -1.29 10.36 -9.95
N ALA A 113 -1.18 10.70 -8.66
CA ALA A 113 -0.21 11.67 -8.17
C ALA A 113 1.25 11.22 -8.37
N LEU A 114 1.51 9.91 -8.34
CA LEU A 114 2.84 9.33 -8.55
C LEU A 114 3.35 9.44 -9.98
N LEU A 115 2.46 9.33 -10.97
CA LEU A 115 2.80 9.31 -12.39
C LEU A 115 2.54 10.66 -13.08
N ALA A 116 2.00 11.64 -12.35
CA ALA A 116 1.82 12.99 -12.89
C ALA A 116 3.18 13.63 -13.18
N SER A 117 3.34 14.19 -14.37
CA SER A 117 4.48 15.04 -14.71
C SER A 117 4.51 16.28 -13.80
N ASP A 118 5.71 16.71 -13.44
CA ASP A 118 5.93 17.99 -12.73
C ASP A 118 5.56 19.22 -13.58
#